data_AF-A0A813SFP4-F1
#
_entry.id   AF-A0A813SFP4-F1
#
_cell.length_a   1.000
_cell.length_b   1.000
_cell.length_c   1.000
_cell.angle_alpha   90.00
_cell.angle_beta   90.00
_cell.angle_gamma   90.00
#
_symmetry.space_group_name_H-M   'P 1'
#
loop_
_entity.id
_entity.type
_entity.pdbx_description
1 polymer ?
#
loop_
_entity_poly.entity_id
_entity_poly.type
_entity_poly.pdbx_seq_one_letter_code
_entity_poly.pdbx_strand_id
1 'polypeptide(L)'
;MILKQAIQTKMLDENVSTIKSEQNDKSEVNSNNKKSNSHTASYVVDYGPIRVRHRQSKSQTLSTGRRSREQQLYGEDAIKRELRREKNRLAARHLKRTRDQIESDLLQTIKELEHEQHCLEDQHKKLEEHKAQLTRAVYNAKQTPFIPLVTDMNIPILFGPQQRRDLLIDLQPLLKILDETCSMSDN
;
A
#
# COMPACT_ATOMS: atom_id res chain seq x y z
N MET A 1 6.79 3.80 31.92
CA MET A 1 7.95 4.25 31.12
C MET A 1 8.97 3.12 30.93
N ILE A 2 8.52 1.91 30.54
CA ILE A 2 9.39 0.73 30.37
C ILE A 2 8.79 -0.11 29.22
N LEU A 3 9.06 0.27 27.97
CA LEU A 3 8.74 -0.60 26.82
C LEU A 3 9.50 -0.24 25.53
N LYS A 4 10.73 0.30 25.63
CA LYS A 4 11.52 0.71 24.45
C LYS A 4 12.89 0.03 24.30
N GLN A 5 13.24 -0.96 25.12
CA GLN A 5 14.56 -1.64 25.05
C GLN A 5 14.55 -3.07 24.49
N ALA A 6 13.41 -3.61 24.04
CA ALA A 6 13.33 -5.04 23.68
C ALA A 6 13.55 -5.37 22.18
N ILE A 7 13.77 -4.39 21.29
CA ILE A 7 13.81 -4.64 19.84
C ILE A 7 15.24 -4.74 19.27
N GLN A 8 16.27 -4.43 20.04
CA GLN A 8 17.63 -4.25 19.49
C GLN A 8 18.54 -5.49 19.52
N THR A 9 18.10 -6.65 20.02
CA THR A 9 18.98 -7.82 20.24
C THR A 9 18.66 -9.08 19.43
N LYS A 10 17.70 -9.08 18.50
CA LYS A 10 17.32 -10.31 17.75
C LYS A 10 17.91 -10.46 16.34
N MET A 11 18.88 -9.64 15.94
CA MET A 11 19.39 -9.63 14.54
C MET A 11 20.83 -10.14 14.37
N LEU A 12 21.43 -10.83 15.36
CA LEU A 12 22.85 -11.21 15.29
C LEU A 12 23.19 -12.72 15.29
N ASP A 13 22.26 -13.65 15.50
CA ASP A 13 22.65 -15.05 15.77
C ASP A 13 22.30 -16.10 14.71
N GLU A 14 21.76 -15.73 13.55
CA GLU A 14 21.49 -16.71 12.49
C GLU A 14 22.19 -16.30 11.20
N ASN A 15 23.34 -16.95 10.92
CA ASN A 15 23.87 -17.35 9.60
C ASN A 15 25.41 -17.42 9.56
N VAL A 16 26.04 -18.02 10.57
CA VAL A 16 27.39 -18.57 10.43
C VAL A 16 27.26 -20.09 10.35
N SER A 17 27.06 -20.64 9.15
CA SER A 17 27.53 -21.99 8.84
C SER A 17 27.49 -22.29 7.34
N THR A 18 28.53 -23.01 6.90
CA THR A 18 28.58 -23.83 5.69
C THR A 18 29.03 -23.15 4.39
N ILE A 19 30.32 -22.79 4.32
CA ILE A 19 31.07 -22.84 3.06
C ILE A 19 31.82 -24.17 3.05
N LYS A 20 31.23 -25.19 2.42
CA LYS A 20 31.95 -26.39 1.97
C LYS A 20 32.54 -26.07 0.60
N SER A 21 33.85 -25.99 0.55
CA SER A 21 34.63 -25.92 -0.69
C SER A 21 34.84 -27.32 -1.24
N GLU A 22 34.10 -27.70 -2.27
CA GLU A 22 34.46 -28.82 -3.15
C GLU A 22 35.21 -28.26 -4.35
N GLN A 23 36.52 -28.49 -4.38
CA GLN A 23 37.37 -28.32 -5.55
C GLN A 23 37.48 -29.67 -6.26
N ASN A 24 36.78 -29.80 -7.38
CA ASN A 24 37.07 -30.76 -8.43
C ASN A 24 37.12 -29.95 -9.73
N ASP A 25 38.31 -29.86 -10.34
CA ASP A 25 38.53 -30.59 -11.58
C ASP A 25 39.99 -30.48 -12.03
N LYS A 26 40.53 -31.67 -12.26
CA LYS A 26 41.80 -31.95 -12.91
C LYS A 26 41.66 -31.55 -14.38
N SER A 27 42.67 -30.90 -14.93
CA SER A 27 42.93 -31.00 -16.37
C SER A 27 44.43 -31.04 -16.61
N GLU A 28 44.87 -32.25 -16.93
CA GLU A 28 46.19 -32.63 -17.41
C GLU A 28 46.54 -31.81 -18.65
N VAL A 29 47.75 -31.24 -18.64
CA VAL A 29 48.35 -30.59 -19.80
C VAL A 29 49.08 -31.67 -20.57
N ASN A 30 48.45 -32.19 -21.63
CA ASN A 30 49.21 -32.79 -22.72
C ASN A 30 48.43 -32.70 -24.04
N SER A 31 48.98 -31.95 -25.00
CA SER A 31 48.83 -32.20 -26.44
C SER A 31 49.74 -31.26 -27.22
N ASN A 32 50.88 -31.81 -27.64
CA ASN A 32 51.54 -31.42 -28.88
C ASN A 32 50.50 -31.37 -30.01
N ASN A 33 50.37 -30.24 -30.73
CA ASN A 33 50.51 -30.22 -32.19
C ASN A 33 50.04 -28.90 -32.84
N LYS A 34 50.76 -28.58 -33.91
CA LYS A 34 50.32 -27.84 -35.10
C LYS A 34 50.12 -26.33 -34.94
N LYS A 35 51.19 -25.63 -35.31
CA LYS A 35 51.14 -24.44 -36.18
C LYS A 35 50.07 -24.63 -37.26
N SER A 36 48.90 -24.07 -37.05
CA SER A 36 48.00 -23.69 -38.13
C SER A 36 47.78 -22.20 -37.99
N ASN A 37 48.23 -21.47 -39.02
CA ASN A 37 47.83 -20.09 -39.26
C ASN A 37 46.31 -20.09 -39.47
N SER A 38 45.53 -20.01 -38.40
CA SER A 38 44.15 -19.57 -38.53
C SER A 38 44.17 -18.06 -38.56
N HIS A 39 43.83 -17.46 -39.70
CA HIS A 39 43.39 -16.07 -39.73
C HIS A 39 42.23 -15.92 -38.74
N THR A 40 42.53 -15.43 -37.54
CA THR A 40 41.55 -15.08 -36.52
C THR A 40 40.84 -13.82 -36.98
N ALA A 41 39.80 -14.02 -37.80
CA ALA A 41 38.95 -12.97 -38.30
C ALA A 41 38.45 -12.10 -37.12
N SER A 42 38.81 -10.82 -37.10
CA SER A 42 38.20 -9.85 -36.20
C SER A 42 36.72 -9.77 -36.55
N TYR A 43 35.84 -10.36 -35.74
CA TYR A 43 34.41 -10.24 -35.94
C TYR A 43 34.01 -8.79 -35.68
N VAL A 44 33.54 -8.12 -36.73
CA VAL A 44 32.99 -6.76 -36.67
C VAL A 44 31.51 -6.90 -36.35
N VAL A 45 31.08 -6.28 -35.26
CA VAL A 45 29.67 -6.25 -34.86
C VAL A 45 29.12 -4.88 -35.20
N ASP A 46 28.04 -4.85 -35.95
CA ASP A 46 27.35 -3.62 -36.31
C ASP A 46 26.24 -3.33 -35.29
N TYR A 47 26.32 -2.15 -34.66
CA TYR A 47 25.30 -1.60 -33.77
C TYR A 47 24.69 -0.36 -34.43
N GLY A 48 23.74 -0.58 -35.35
CA GLY A 48 23.16 0.48 -36.16
C GLY A 48 24.20 1.12 -37.11
N PRO A 49 24.37 2.46 -37.12
CA PRO A 49 25.38 3.10 -37.98
C PRO A 49 26.83 2.92 -37.48
N ILE A 50 27.03 2.35 -36.30
CA ILE A 50 28.34 2.19 -35.67
C ILE A 50 28.86 0.77 -35.91
N ARG A 51 30.07 0.65 -36.46
CA ARG A 51 30.77 -0.63 -36.64
C ARG A 51 31.82 -0.81 -35.57
N VAL A 52 31.67 -1.83 -34.72
CA VAL A 52 32.59 -2.10 -33.61
C VAL A 52 33.45 -3.32 -33.93
N ARG A 53 34.76 -3.13 -33.99
CA ARG A 53 35.72 -4.25 -34.11
C ARG A 53 36.03 -4.80 -32.73
N HIS A 54 35.64 -6.03 -32.44
CA HIS A 54 36.00 -6.67 -31.19
C HIS A 54 37.50 -7.03 -31.18
N ARG A 55 38.16 -6.73 -30.07
CA ARG A 55 39.52 -7.18 -29.81
C ARG A 55 39.50 -8.67 -29.49
N GLN A 56 40.43 -9.41 -30.09
CA GLN A 56 40.57 -10.87 -29.90
C GLN A 56 41.10 -11.22 -28.50
N SER A 57 41.95 -10.36 -27.92
CA SER A 57 42.49 -10.54 -26.57
C SER A 57 41.83 -9.58 -25.58
N LYS A 58 41.51 -10.11 -24.40
CA LYS A 58 41.02 -9.33 -23.26
C LYS A 58 42.14 -8.42 -22.79
N SER A 59 41.94 -7.11 -22.88
CA SER A 59 42.91 -6.15 -22.35
C SER A 59 42.72 -6.01 -20.84
N GLN A 60 43.83 -5.96 -20.11
CA GLN A 60 43.80 -5.76 -18.66
C GLN A 60 43.24 -4.37 -18.29
N THR A 61 43.44 -3.39 -19.15
CA THR A 61 42.97 -2.01 -19.00
C THR A 61 42.14 -1.58 -20.20
N LEU A 62 41.19 -0.68 -19.97
CA LEU A 62 40.49 0.07 -21.01
C LEU A 62 41.46 1.05 -21.68
N SER A 63 41.14 1.53 -22.88
CA SER A 63 41.92 2.57 -23.57
C SER A 63 42.10 3.84 -22.74
N THR A 64 41.23 4.08 -21.75
CA THR A 64 41.28 5.17 -20.79
C THR A 64 42.24 4.94 -19.62
N GLY A 65 42.97 3.83 -19.59
CA GLY A 65 43.87 3.45 -18.48
C GLY A 65 43.14 2.89 -17.24
N ARG A 66 41.80 2.87 -17.25
CA ARG A 66 40.99 2.27 -16.19
C ARG A 66 41.06 0.73 -16.25
N ARG A 67 40.89 0.06 -15.12
CA ARG A 67 40.85 -1.42 -15.07
C ARG A 67 39.69 -1.93 -15.94
N SER A 68 39.97 -2.93 -16.78
CA SER A 68 38.95 -3.58 -17.60
C SER A 68 37.94 -4.33 -16.72
N ARG A 69 36.68 -4.42 -17.16
CA ARG A 69 35.62 -5.20 -16.47
C ARG A 69 36.04 -6.64 -16.21
N GLU A 70 36.88 -7.19 -17.07
CA GLU A 70 37.30 -8.58 -17.08
C GLU A 70 38.50 -8.87 -16.15
N GLN A 71 39.11 -7.82 -15.57
CA GLN A 71 40.21 -7.99 -14.62
C GLN A 71 39.66 -8.56 -13.30
N GLN A 72 39.98 -9.83 -13.03
CA GLN A 72 39.68 -10.46 -11.74
C GLN A 72 40.48 -9.76 -10.63
N LEU A 73 39.80 -9.42 -9.53
CA LEU A 73 40.48 -8.98 -8.32
C LEU A 73 40.88 -10.22 -7.52
N TYR A 74 42.06 -10.20 -6.94
CA TYR A 74 42.57 -11.27 -6.09
C TYR A 74 42.94 -10.73 -4.71
N GLY A 75 43.03 -11.62 -3.72
CA GLY A 75 43.44 -11.28 -2.36
C GLY A 75 42.49 -10.30 -1.66
N GLU A 76 43.05 -9.34 -0.92
CA GLU A 76 42.29 -8.40 -0.11
C GLU A 76 41.28 -7.56 -0.90
N ASP A 77 41.63 -7.19 -2.13
CA ASP A 77 40.78 -6.37 -3.02
C ASP A 77 39.48 -7.11 -3.38
N ALA A 78 39.53 -8.43 -3.52
CA ALA A 78 38.37 -9.28 -3.74
C ALA A 78 37.49 -9.34 -2.49
N ILE A 79 38.09 -9.52 -1.31
CA ILE A 79 37.38 -9.56 -0.02
C ILE A 79 36.68 -8.24 0.26
N LYS A 80 37.37 -7.10 0.08
CA LYS A 80 36.79 -5.74 0.23
C LYS A 80 35.65 -5.49 -0.77
N ARG A 81 35.72 -6.06 -1.97
CA ARG A 81 34.62 -5.99 -2.95
C ARG A 81 33.42 -6.82 -2.47
N GLU A 82 33.65 -8.03 -2.00
CA GLU A 82 32.56 -8.91 -1.57
C GLU A 82 31.84 -8.37 -0.33
N LEU A 83 32.58 -7.85 0.66
CA LEU A 83 31.99 -7.16 1.81
C LEU A 83 31.12 -5.96 1.40
N ARG A 84 31.56 -5.17 0.41
CA ARG A 84 30.75 -4.06 -0.12
C ARG A 84 29.48 -4.56 -0.81
N ARG A 85 29.59 -5.65 -1.59
CA ARG A 85 28.43 -6.27 -2.23
C ARG A 85 27.45 -6.82 -1.21
N GLU A 86 27.94 -7.45 -0.16
CA GLU A 86 27.10 -7.97 0.92
C GLU A 86 26.35 -6.86 1.65
N LYS A 87 27.05 -5.79 2.05
CA LYS A 87 26.41 -4.60 2.62
C LYS A 87 25.36 -4.01 1.68
N ASN A 88 25.65 -3.94 0.38
CA ASN A 88 24.70 -3.45 -0.61
C ASN A 88 23.48 -4.38 -0.75
N ARG A 89 23.67 -5.71 -0.76
CA ARG A 89 22.57 -6.69 -0.75
C ARG A 89 21.68 -6.51 0.48
N LEU A 90 22.27 -6.31 1.66
CA LEU A 90 21.53 -6.06 2.90
C LEU A 90 20.73 -4.75 2.82
N ALA A 91 21.36 -3.66 2.36
CA ALA A 91 20.69 -2.39 2.17
C ALA A 91 19.54 -2.49 1.15
N ALA A 92 19.75 -3.18 0.03
CA ALA A 92 18.72 -3.41 -0.98
C ALA A 92 17.54 -4.22 -0.43
N ARG A 93 17.80 -5.27 0.36
CA ARG A 93 16.75 -6.04 1.04
C ARG A 93 15.97 -5.17 2.03
N HIS A 94 16.66 -4.32 2.80
CA HIS A 94 16.02 -3.39 3.73
C HIS A 94 15.10 -2.42 2.98
N LEU A 95 15.61 -1.76 1.94
CA LEU A 95 14.82 -0.83 1.12
C LEU A 95 13.61 -1.51 0.49
N LYS A 96 13.76 -2.75 0.01
CA LYS A 96 12.64 -3.53 -0.51
C LYS A 96 11.56 -3.73 0.56
N ARG A 97 11.93 -4.17 1.78
CA ARG A 97 10.97 -4.32 2.89
C ARG A 97 10.28 -3.01 3.24
N THR A 98 11.02 -1.90 3.31
CA THR A 98 10.44 -0.59 3.58
C THR A 98 9.42 -0.18 2.52
N ARG A 99 9.75 -0.39 1.24
CA ARG A 99 8.82 -0.12 0.15
C ARG A 99 7.57 -0.98 0.25
N ASP A 100 7.74 -2.29 0.43
CA ASP A 100 6.62 -3.23 0.51
C ASP A 100 5.71 -2.89 1.72
N GLN A 101 6.27 -2.41 2.84
CA GLN A 101 5.50 -1.90 3.98
C GLN A 101 4.70 -0.64 3.62
N ILE A 102 5.35 0.36 3.00
CA ILE A 102 4.68 1.60 2.57
C ILE A 102 3.54 1.29 1.61
N GLU A 103 3.77 0.39 0.64
CA GLU A 103 2.72 -0.05 -0.30
C GLU A 103 1.54 -0.70 0.43
N SER A 104 1.82 -1.55 1.43
CA SER A 104 0.79 -2.16 2.26
C SER A 104 0.00 -1.13 3.06
N ASP A 105 0.68 -0.16 3.68
CA ASP A 105 0.05 0.88 4.49
C ASP A 105 -0.85 1.76 3.60
N LEU A 106 -0.37 2.15 2.41
CA LEU A 106 -1.16 2.93 1.46
C LEU A 106 -2.40 2.17 0.99
N LEU A 107 -2.28 0.88 0.68
CA LEU A 107 -3.44 0.05 0.30
C LEU A 107 -4.46 -0.06 1.42
N GLN A 108 -4.00 -0.10 2.68
CA GLN A 108 -4.90 -0.11 3.83
C GLN A 108 -5.62 1.24 3.99
N THR A 109 -4.90 2.36 3.88
CA THR A 109 -5.49 3.70 3.92
C THR A 109 -6.51 3.92 2.80
N ILE A 110 -6.24 3.43 1.58
CA ILE A 110 -7.20 3.50 0.47
C ILE A 110 -8.52 2.82 0.85
N LYS A 111 -8.45 1.60 1.40
CA LYS A 111 -9.67 0.87 1.81
C LYS A 111 -10.45 1.59 2.91
N GLU A 112 -9.74 2.18 3.87
CA GLU A 112 -10.36 2.96 4.94
C GLU A 112 -11.08 4.19 4.39
N LEU A 113 -10.44 4.92 3.48
CA LEU A 113 -11.03 6.09 2.82
C LEU A 113 -12.20 5.72 1.90
N GLU A 114 -12.12 4.62 1.15
CA GLU A 114 -13.23 4.12 0.34
C GLU A 114 -14.44 3.75 1.21
N HIS A 115 -14.20 3.15 2.37
CA HIS A 115 -15.26 2.83 3.33
C HIS A 115 -15.88 4.09 3.94
N GLU A 116 -15.06 5.05 4.37
CA GLU A 116 -15.53 6.32 4.91
C GLU A 116 -16.34 7.10 3.87
N GLN A 117 -15.87 7.15 2.62
CA GLN A 117 -16.60 7.77 1.51
C GLN A 117 -17.99 7.15 1.35
N HIS A 118 -18.07 5.81 1.30
CA HIS A 118 -19.36 5.12 1.19
C HIS A 118 -20.31 5.47 2.34
N CYS A 119 -19.80 5.49 3.58
CA CYS A 119 -20.60 5.86 4.75
C CYS A 119 -21.13 7.30 4.66
N LEU A 120 -20.30 8.25 4.22
CA LEU A 120 -20.70 9.65 4.03
C LEU A 120 -21.71 9.82 2.90
N GLU A 121 -21.55 9.08 1.79
CA GLU A 121 -22.51 9.09 0.68
C GLU A 121 -23.90 8.60 1.13
N ASP A 122 -23.95 7.54 1.93
CA ASP A 122 -25.20 7.03 2.51
C ASP A 122 -25.87 8.06 3.45
N GLN A 123 -25.08 8.73 4.30
CA GLN A 123 -25.58 9.79 5.18
C GLN A 123 -26.12 10.98 4.38
N HIS A 124 -25.37 11.41 3.36
CA HIS A 124 -25.79 12.50 2.49
C HIS A 124 -27.10 12.18 1.78
N LYS A 125 -27.26 10.96 1.28
CA LYS A 125 -28.50 10.50 0.66
C LYS A 125 -29.69 10.55 1.64
N LYS A 126 -29.52 10.05 2.87
CA LYS A 126 -30.57 10.13 3.91
C LYS A 126 -30.98 11.57 4.22
N LEU A 127 -30.01 12.47 4.31
CA LEU A 127 -30.27 13.89 4.58
C LEU A 127 -31.02 14.56 3.42
N GLU A 128 -30.66 14.26 2.17
CA GLU A 128 -31.39 14.76 1.00
C GLU A 128 -32.82 14.22 0.93
N GLU A 129 -33.03 12.94 1.25
CA GLU A 129 -34.38 12.37 1.36
C GLU A 129 -35.22 13.09 2.42
N HIS A 130 -34.66 13.33 3.62
CA HIS A 130 -35.35 14.03 4.69
C HIS A 130 -35.65 15.49 4.35
N LYS A 131 -34.69 16.19 3.73
CA LYS A 131 -34.87 17.55 3.22
C LYS A 131 -35.98 17.62 2.18
N ALA A 132 -36.06 16.66 1.26
CA ALA A 132 -37.13 16.58 0.26
C ALA A 132 -38.51 16.38 0.93
N GLN A 133 -38.59 15.50 1.94
CA GLN A 133 -39.82 15.28 2.71
C GLN A 133 -40.28 16.55 3.43
N LEU A 134 -39.37 17.24 4.14
CA LEU A 134 -39.68 18.49 4.84
C LEU A 134 -40.10 19.60 3.87
N THR A 135 -39.39 19.74 2.75
CA THR A 135 -39.74 20.71 1.71
C THR A 135 -41.15 20.47 1.17
N ARG A 136 -41.50 19.20 0.94
CA ARG A 136 -42.86 18.81 0.52
C ARG A 136 -43.90 19.12 1.59
N ALA A 137 -43.62 18.84 2.87
CA ALA A 137 -44.51 19.14 3.98
C ALA A 137 -44.76 20.65 4.12
N VAL A 138 -43.71 21.47 4.05
CA VAL A 138 -43.81 22.94 4.07
C VAL A 138 -44.60 23.47 2.87
N TYR A 139 -44.36 22.92 1.68
CA TYR A 139 -45.12 23.29 0.49
C TYR A 139 -46.61 22.97 0.65
N ASN A 140 -46.95 21.77 1.11
CA ASN A 140 -48.33 21.36 1.35
C ASN A 140 -49.02 22.23 2.41
N ALA A 141 -48.34 22.54 3.52
CA ALA A 141 -48.88 23.40 4.58
C ALA A 141 -49.15 24.84 4.09
N LYS A 142 -48.39 25.34 3.11
CA LYS A 142 -48.65 26.64 2.46
C LYS A 142 -49.83 26.60 1.49
N GLN A 143 -50.17 25.44 0.95
CA GLN A 143 -51.29 25.27 0.01
C GLN A 143 -52.62 24.95 0.68
N THR A 144 -52.61 24.39 1.89
CA THR A 144 -53.84 24.27 2.67
C THR A 144 -54.33 25.67 3.04
N PRO A 145 -55.52 26.10 2.58
CA PRO A 145 -56.06 27.38 2.99
C PRO A 145 -56.16 27.38 4.51
N PHE A 146 -55.65 28.44 5.15
CA PHE A 146 -55.86 28.70 6.56
C PHE A 146 -57.37 28.78 6.78
N ILE A 147 -57.98 27.70 7.25
CA ILE A 147 -59.32 27.74 7.80
C ILE A 147 -59.10 28.31 9.19
N PRO A 148 -59.43 29.60 9.45
CA PRO A 148 -59.40 30.09 10.82
C PRO A 148 -60.31 29.16 11.61
N LEU A 149 -59.75 28.51 12.63
CA LEU A 149 -60.54 27.86 13.65
C LEU A 149 -61.36 28.99 14.27
N VAL A 150 -62.57 29.20 13.76
CA VAL A 150 -63.56 30.06 14.41
C VAL A 150 -63.88 29.32 15.69
N THR A 151 -63.10 29.59 16.74
CA THR A 151 -63.41 29.22 18.12
C THR A 151 -64.49 30.15 18.61
N ASP A 152 -65.67 30.03 18.00
CA ASP A 152 -66.92 30.46 18.57
C ASP A 152 -67.94 29.42 18.12
N MET A 153 -68.78 28.98 19.05
CA MET A 153 -69.78 27.91 18.91
C MET A 153 -69.33 26.50 19.32
N ASN A 154 -69.15 26.33 20.64
CA ASN A 154 -69.93 25.36 21.43
C ASN A 154 -70.11 23.94 20.84
N ILE A 155 -69.01 23.23 20.59
CA ILE A 155 -69.05 21.78 20.31
C ILE A 155 -68.95 21.03 21.65
N PRO A 156 -69.93 20.20 22.03
CA PRO A 156 -69.81 19.37 23.22
C PRO A 156 -68.68 18.35 22.99
N ILE A 157 -67.66 18.44 23.84
CA ILE A 157 -66.51 17.53 23.87
C ILE A 157 -67.03 16.11 24.19
N LEU A 158 -67.24 15.31 23.15
CA LEU A 158 -67.68 13.92 23.27
C LEU A 158 -66.49 12.95 23.24
N PHE A 159 -65.38 13.29 23.89
CA PHE A 159 -64.28 12.36 24.07
C PHE A 159 -63.81 12.39 25.53
N GLY A 160 -64.14 11.31 26.24
CA GLY A 160 -63.78 11.11 27.64
C GLY A 160 -62.28 10.89 27.84
N PRO A 161 -61.80 11.06 29.10
CA PRO A 161 -60.38 11.02 29.46
C PRO A 161 -59.65 9.70 29.15
N GLN A 162 -60.35 8.63 28.77
CA GLN A 162 -59.74 7.34 28.43
C GLN A 162 -59.05 7.35 27.06
N GLN A 163 -59.61 8.00 26.04
CA GLN A 163 -59.04 7.94 24.69
C GLN A 163 -57.78 8.80 24.48
N ARG A 164 -57.45 9.67 25.44
CA ARG A 164 -56.16 10.39 25.46
C ARG A 164 -55.00 9.50 25.89
N ARG A 165 -55.26 8.40 26.61
CA ARG A 165 -54.21 7.47 27.03
C ARG A 165 -53.78 6.56 25.89
N ASP A 166 -54.71 6.15 25.04
CA ASP A 166 -54.44 5.22 23.95
C ASP A 166 -53.49 5.84 22.90
N LEU A 167 -53.66 7.12 22.57
CA LEU A 167 -52.73 7.85 21.69
C LEU A 167 -51.34 8.09 22.31
N LEU A 168 -51.25 8.11 23.65
CA LEU A 168 -49.98 8.27 24.36
C LEU A 168 -49.19 6.96 24.43
N ILE A 169 -49.88 5.82 24.42
CA ILE A 169 -49.27 4.48 24.42
C ILE A 169 -48.63 4.19 23.06
N ASP A 170 -49.26 4.59 21.95
CA ASP A 170 -48.74 4.36 20.59
C ASP A 170 -47.49 5.21 20.25
N LEU A 171 -47.22 6.27 21.01
CA LEU A 171 -46.05 7.14 20.80
C LEU A 171 -44.83 6.76 21.67
N GLN A 172 -44.99 5.87 22.65
CA GLN A 172 -43.90 5.40 23.51
C GLN A 172 -42.73 4.73 22.76
N PRO A 173 -42.96 3.91 21.70
CA PRO A 173 -41.86 3.31 20.94
C PRO A 173 -41.02 4.36 20.19
N LEU A 174 -41.65 5.43 19.70
CA LEU A 174 -40.98 6.50 18.96
C LEU A 174 -40.09 7.38 19.84
N LEU A 175 -40.50 7.62 21.09
CA LEU A 175 -39.69 8.33 22.08
C LEU A 175 -38.44 7.54 22.49
N LYS A 176 -38.53 6.21 22.55
CA LYS A 176 -37.41 5.34 22.92
C LYS A 176 -36.29 5.33 21.86
N ILE A 177 -36.65 5.45 20.57
CA ILE A 177 -35.69 5.53 19.46
C ILE A 177 -34.89 6.84 19.50
N LEU A 178 -35.52 7.94 19.93
CA LEU A 178 -34.85 9.24 20.03
C LEU A 178 -33.79 9.26 21.15
N ASP A 179 -34.07 8.65 22.30
CA ASP A 179 -33.12 8.58 23.42
C ASP A 179 -31.89 7.70 23.12
N GLU A 180 -32.04 6.63 22.35
CA GLU A 180 -30.93 5.73 21.99
C GLU A 180 -29.97 6.34 20.94
N THR A 181 -30.46 7.25 20.09
CA THR A 181 -29.62 7.90 19.06
C THR A 181 -28.75 9.04 19.58
N CYS A 182 -29.08 9.60 20.75
CA CYS A 182 -28.28 10.66 21.38
C CYS A 182 -27.14 10.16 22.27
N SER A 183 -27.11 8.88 22.68
CA SER A 183 -26.05 8.36 23.58
C SER A 183 -24.83 7.78 22.87
N MET A 184 -24.80 7.77 21.53
CA MET A 184 -23.75 7.14 20.74
C MET A 184 -22.77 8.13 20.09
N SER A 185 -22.87 9.42 20.40
CA SER A 185 -21.98 10.46 19.87
C SER A 185 -20.73 10.76 20.72
N ASP A 186 -20.59 10.12 21.89
CA ASP A 186 -19.61 10.53 22.91
C ASP A 186 -18.51 9.48 23.23
N ASN A 187 -18.24 8.51 22.34
CA ASN A 187 -17.11 7.57 22.48
C ASN A 187 -16.22 7.53 21.25
#